data_AF-A0A0N1BEL4-F1
#
_entry.id   AF-A0A0N1BEL4-F1
#
_cell.length_a   1.000
_cell.length_b   1.000
_cell.length_c   1.000
_cell.angle_alpha   90.00
_cell.angle_beta   90.00
_cell.angle_gamma   90.00
#
_symmetry.space_group_name_H-M   'P 1'
#
loop_
_entity.id
_entity.type
_entity.pdbx_description
1 polymer ?
#
loop_
_entity_poly.entity_id
_entity_poly.type
_entity_poly.pdbx_seq_one_letter_code
_entity_poly.pdbx_strand_id
1 'polypeptide(L)'
;MARRIAAARAAEPARKDGAKREESQAWTIATEFIGGMLVGGFLGWLIDRAAGSAPWGMIVMLLLGFGAGLRSVLRQQKKMDGE
;
A
#
# COMPACT_ATOMS: atom_id res chain seq x y z
N MET A 1 22.65 -37.70 7.40
CA MET A 1 22.92 -36.23 7.40
C MET A 1 22.81 -35.58 6.02
N ALA A 2 23.36 -36.17 4.95
CA ALA A 2 23.37 -35.60 3.58
C ALA A 2 22.00 -35.17 3.02
N ARG A 3 20.92 -35.94 3.29
CA ARG A 3 19.55 -35.63 2.82
C ARG A 3 19.00 -34.31 3.36
N ARG A 4 19.41 -33.91 4.58
CA ARG A 4 18.98 -32.63 5.20
C ARG A 4 19.71 -31.43 4.57
N ILE A 5 20.96 -31.60 4.15
CA ILE A 5 21.76 -30.57 3.49
C ILE A 5 21.25 -30.33 2.07
N ALA A 6 20.93 -31.40 1.34
CA ALA A 6 20.32 -31.31 0.01
C ALA A 6 18.94 -30.65 0.05
N ALA A 7 18.09 -31.02 1.03
CA ALA A 7 16.78 -30.39 1.22
C ALA A 7 16.91 -28.89 1.61
N ALA A 8 17.88 -28.53 2.45
CA ALA A 8 18.14 -27.13 2.78
C ALA A 8 18.60 -26.31 1.56
N ARG A 9 19.51 -26.85 0.75
CA ARG A 9 19.98 -26.22 -0.51
C ARG A 9 18.85 -26.04 -1.52
N ALA A 10 17.93 -27.00 -1.64
CA ALA A 10 16.76 -26.92 -2.52
C ALA A 10 15.70 -25.93 -2.01
N ALA A 11 15.57 -25.77 -0.70
CA ALA A 11 14.68 -24.76 -0.12
C ALA A 11 15.23 -23.34 -0.33
N GLU A 12 16.55 -23.14 -0.33
CA GLU A 12 17.23 -21.82 -0.47
C GLU A 12 16.82 -20.94 -1.67
N PRO A 13 16.73 -21.46 -2.91
CA PRO A 13 16.21 -20.68 -4.04
C PRO A 13 14.73 -20.33 -3.85
N ALA A 14 13.91 -21.26 -3.36
CA ALA A 14 12.48 -21.01 -3.13
C ALA A 14 12.22 -19.91 -2.09
N ARG A 15 13.03 -19.83 -1.01
CA ARG A 15 12.94 -18.72 -0.03
C ARG A 15 13.39 -17.38 -0.63
N LYS A 16 14.44 -17.38 -1.46
CA LYS A 16 14.89 -16.16 -2.14
C LYS A 16 13.85 -15.65 -3.14
N ASP A 17 13.20 -16.55 -3.87
CA ASP A 17 12.13 -16.20 -4.81
C ASP A 17 10.87 -15.72 -4.08
N GLY A 18 10.52 -16.35 -2.95
CA GLY A 18 9.46 -15.88 -2.06
C GLY A 18 9.71 -14.47 -1.53
N ALA A 19 10.90 -14.23 -0.96
CA ALA A 19 11.29 -12.92 -0.44
C ALA A 19 11.26 -11.82 -1.51
N LYS A 20 11.72 -12.11 -2.74
CA LYS A 20 11.63 -11.15 -3.87
C LYS A 20 10.19 -10.84 -4.27
N ARG A 21 9.31 -11.84 -4.26
CA ARG A 21 7.87 -11.67 -4.57
C ARG A 21 7.15 -10.87 -3.49
N GLU A 22 7.49 -11.09 -2.21
CA GLU A 22 6.97 -10.32 -1.09
C GLU A 22 7.41 -8.85 -1.17
N GLU A 23 8.69 -8.61 -1.46
CA GLU A 23 9.24 -7.26 -1.62
C GLU A 23 8.56 -6.51 -2.80
N SER A 24 8.37 -7.18 -3.94
CA SER A 24 7.69 -6.61 -5.11
C SER A 24 6.22 -6.26 -4.83
N GLN A 25 5.52 -7.08 -4.05
CA GLN A 25 4.15 -6.81 -3.64
C GLN A 25 4.07 -5.62 -2.69
N ALA A 26 4.98 -5.52 -1.72
CA ALA A 26 5.04 -4.39 -0.80
C ALA A 26 5.24 -3.06 -1.55
N TRP A 27 6.14 -3.04 -2.54
CA TRP A 27 6.37 -1.87 -3.40
C TRP A 27 5.15 -1.49 -4.24
N THR A 28 4.41 -2.48 -4.75
CA THR A 28 3.19 -2.24 -5.53
C THR A 28 2.13 -1.56 -4.67
N ILE A 29 1.89 -2.08 -3.46
CA ILE A 29 0.93 -1.51 -2.50
C ILE A 29 1.34 -0.09 -2.09
N ALA A 30 2.62 0.14 -1.82
CA ALA A 30 3.14 1.47 -1.50
C ALA A 30 2.92 2.45 -2.66
N THR A 31 3.14 2.01 -3.90
CA THR A 31 2.98 2.85 -5.09
C THR A 31 1.52 3.19 -5.35
N GLU A 32 0.60 2.25 -5.19
CA GLU A 32 -0.84 2.51 -5.29
C GLU A 32 -1.31 3.50 -4.21
N PHE A 33 -0.80 3.40 -2.99
CA PHE A 33 -1.12 4.31 -1.90
C PHE A 33 -0.63 5.74 -2.18
N ILE A 34 0.65 5.89 -2.55
CA ILE A 34 1.25 7.19 -2.88
C ILE A 34 0.57 7.78 -4.11
N GLY A 35 0.28 6.96 -5.12
CA GLY A 35 -0.45 7.38 -6.32
C GLY A 35 -1.83 7.95 -5.99
N GLY A 36 -2.61 7.29 -5.14
CA GLY A 36 -3.89 7.78 -4.66
C GLY A 36 -3.78 9.10 -3.89
N MET A 37 -2.75 9.24 -3.04
CA MET A 37 -2.51 10.47 -2.28
C MET A 37 -2.13 11.65 -3.17
N LEU A 38 -1.29 11.43 -4.18
CA LEU A 38 -0.91 12.46 -5.16
C LEU A 38 -2.10 12.90 -6.02
N VAL A 39 -2.92 11.95 -6.49
CA VAL A 39 -4.13 12.26 -7.28
C VAL A 39 -5.13 13.05 -6.44
N GLY A 40 -5.40 12.62 -5.20
CA GLY A 40 -6.30 13.32 -4.29
C GLY A 40 -5.81 14.73 -3.93
N GLY A 41 -4.51 14.89 -3.68
CA GLY A 41 -3.88 16.19 -3.42
C GLY A 41 -3.94 17.12 -4.64
N PHE A 42 -3.67 16.59 -5.83
CA PHE A 42 -3.72 17.36 -7.08
C PHE A 42 -5.16 17.81 -7.42
N LEU A 43 -6.15 16.92 -7.30
CA LEU A 43 -7.56 17.29 -7.49
C LEU A 43 -8.03 18.31 -6.43
N GLY A 44 -7.67 18.13 -5.17
CA GLY A 44 -8.01 19.07 -4.11
C GLY A 44 -7.44 20.46 -4.36
N TRP A 45 -6.18 20.54 -4.84
CA TRP A 45 -5.54 21.78 -5.23
C TRP A 45 -6.22 22.46 -6.43
N LEU A 46 -6.63 21.68 -7.45
CA LEU A 46 -7.33 22.21 -8.61
C LEU A 46 -8.70 22.81 -8.23
N ILE A 47 -9.43 22.13 -7.32
CA ILE A 47 -10.71 22.59 -6.79
C ILE A 47 -10.53 23.89 -6.00
N ASP A 48 -9.54 23.95 -5.11
CA ASP A 48 -9.25 25.17 -4.34
C ASP A 48 -8.88 26.36 -5.25
N ARG A 49 -8.13 26.09 -6.32
CA ARG A 49 -7.75 27.11 -7.31
C ARG A 49 -8.94 27.64 -8.11
N ALA A 50 -9.87 26.76 -8.49
CA ALA A 50 -11.04 27.10 -9.28
C ALA A 50 -12.13 27.79 -8.45
N ALA A 51 -12.32 27.37 -7.19
CA ALA A 51 -13.33 27.91 -6.29
C ALA A 51 -12.93 29.24 -5.65
N GLY A 52 -11.63 29.59 -5.66
CA GLY A 52 -11.12 30.80 -4.99
C GLY A 52 -11.29 30.78 -3.47
N SER A 53 -11.71 29.64 -2.90
CA SER A 53 -11.88 29.42 -1.48
C SER A 53 -10.54 29.16 -0.80
N ALA A 54 -10.43 29.54 0.49
CA ALA A 54 -9.41 29.00 1.40
C ALA A 54 -9.35 27.45 1.29
N PRO A 55 -8.25 26.75 1.68
CA PRO A 55 -7.85 25.41 1.21
C PRO A 55 -8.72 24.25 1.73
N TRP A 56 -10.04 24.40 1.61
CA TRP A 56 -11.08 23.52 2.10
C TRP A 56 -11.19 22.26 1.23
N GLY A 57 -11.01 22.38 -0.09
CA GLY A 57 -10.95 21.26 -1.02
C GLY A 57 -9.77 20.35 -0.70
N MET A 58 -8.59 20.90 -0.43
CA MET A 58 -7.44 20.15 0.08
C MET A 58 -7.73 19.48 1.43
N ILE A 59 -8.36 20.15 2.39
CA ILE A 59 -8.69 19.57 3.70
C ILE A 59 -9.67 18.39 3.54
N VAL A 60 -10.75 18.55 2.76
CA VAL A 60 -11.75 17.50 2.55
C VAL A 60 -11.16 16.31 1.79
N MET A 61 -10.37 16.55 0.73
CA MET A 61 -9.72 15.48 -0.03
C MET A 61 -8.64 14.75 0.78
N LEU A 62 -7.89 15.46 1.62
CA LEU A 62 -6.93 14.84 2.55
C LEU A 62 -7.64 13.99 3.60
N LEU A 63 -8.74 14.48 4.20
CA LEU A 63 -9.52 13.70 5.17
C LEU A 63 -10.19 12.48 4.53
N LEU A 64 -10.71 12.61 3.32
CA LEU A 64 -11.28 11.48 2.56
C LEU A 64 -10.19 10.46 2.15
N GLY A 65 -9.04 10.93 1.66
CA GLY A 65 -7.90 10.07 1.32
C GLY A 65 -7.35 9.34 2.55
N PHE A 66 -7.25 10.04 3.69
CA PHE A 66 -6.85 9.47 4.97
C PHE A 66 -7.87 8.42 5.48
N GLY A 67 -9.17 8.74 5.43
CA GLY A 67 -10.23 7.80 5.79
C GLY A 67 -10.29 6.56 4.89
N ALA A 68 -10.10 6.73 3.58
CA ALA A 68 -10.02 5.64 2.62
C ALA A 68 -8.77 4.76 2.85
N GLY A 69 -7.63 5.37 3.16
CA GLY A 69 -6.39 4.69 3.53
C GLY A 69 -6.56 3.84 4.79
N LEU A 70 -7.11 4.41 5.86
CA LEU A 70 -7.45 3.69 7.09
C LEU A 70 -8.38 2.49 6.82
N ARG A 71 -9.41 2.67 5.98
CA ARG A 71 -10.32 1.58 5.58
C ARG A 71 -9.59 0.47 4.81
N SER A 72 -8.54 0.77 4.05
CA SER A 72 -7.73 -0.24 3.37
C SER A 72 -6.95 -1.10 4.36
N VAL A 73 -6.28 -0.45 5.32
CA VAL A 73 -5.49 -1.11 6.37
C VAL A 73 -6.36 -1.96 7.29
N LEU A 74 -7.48 -1.40 7.79
CA LEU A 74 -8.41 -2.11 8.67
C LEU A 74 -9.03 -3.33 7.98
N ARG A 75 -9.24 -3.28 6.66
CA ARG A 75 -9.74 -4.41 5.88
C ARG A 75 -8.71 -5.52 5.73
N GLN A 76 -7.42 -5.18 5.63
CA GLN A 76 -6.34 -6.17 5.60
C GLN A 76 -6.22 -6.88 6.96
N GLN A 77 -6.31 -6.15 8.08
CA GLN A 77 -6.31 -6.76 9.42
C GLN A 77 -7.48 -7.72 9.63
N LYS A 78 -8.69 -7.31 9.23
CA LYS A 78 -9.89 -8.15 9.37
C LYS A 78 -9.85 -9.45 8.55
N LYS A 79 -8.94 -9.57 7.57
CA LYS A 79 -8.67 -10.81 6.84
C LYS A 79 -7.73 -11.75 7.59
N MET A 80 -6.88 -11.24 8.49
CA MET A 80 -5.94 -12.06 9.26
C MET A 80 -6.54 -12.58 10.58
N ASP A 81 -7.48 -11.85 11.17
CA ASP A 81 -8.17 -12.28 12.41
C ASP A 81 -9.29 -13.31 12.15
N GLY A 82 -9.54 -13.65 10.88
CA GLY A 82 -10.56 -14.60 10.44
C GLY A 82 -10.01 -15.99 10.09
N GLU A 83 -8.71 -16.23 10.26
CA GLU A 83 -8.06 -17.55 10.15
C GLU A 83 -7.68 -18.11 11.53
#